data_AF-D5U033-F1
#
_entry.id   AF-D5U033-F1
#
_cell.length_a   1.000
_cell.length_b   1.000
_cell.length_c   1.000
_cell.angle_alpha   90.00
_cell.angle_beta   90.00
_cell.angle_gamma   90.00
#
_symmetry.space_group_name_H-M   'P 1'
#
loop_
_entity.id
_entity.type
_entity.pdbx_description
1 polymer ?
#
loop_
_entity_poly.entity_id
_entity_poly.type
_entity_poly.pdbx_seq_one_letter_code
_entity_poly.pdbx_strand_id
1 'polypeptide(L)'
;MDNNDVKFIVDNMLGSLSRWLRILGYDTVYHKDFEDWKILQIAEEENRYIVTRDRGLHRRALNKGLKSIYLWMDELEERLSFIALNTGIKLSVDFNNTRCPEDNTPLRKVSRQNVKDRVPEKVYKLHEDFWECPRCGKVYWIGRHWRMIEKVLETARKKLEENRVNIKKGIIDATGSP
;
A
#
# COMPACT_ATOMS: atom_id res chain seq x y z
N MET A 1 6.44 -16.71 -7.52
CA MET A 1 6.87 -16.10 -6.25
C MET A 1 5.69 -15.31 -5.74
N ASP A 2 5.14 -15.71 -4.61
CA ASP A 2 4.02 -15.01 -3.99
C ASP A 2 4.55 -13.71 -3.37
N ASN A 3 4.27 -12.57 -4.00
CA ASN A 3 4.74 -11.25 -3.57
C ASN A 3 4.11 -10.74 -2.25
N ASN A 4 3.46 -11.61 -1.47
CA ASN A 4 2.90 -11.27 -0.16
C ASN A 4 3.98 -11.02 0.92
N ASP A 5 5.24 -11.38 0.65
CA ASP A 5 6.35 -11.16 1.57
C ASP A 5 6.91 -9.72 1.52
N VAL A 6 6.51 -8.91 0.53
CA VAL A 6 6.96 -7.52 0.44
C VAL A 6 6.32 -6.70 1.56
N LYS A 7 7.18 -6.09 2.39
CA LYS A 7 6.78 -5.21 3.49
C LYS A 7 7.29 -3.80 3.28
N PHE A 8 6.54 -2.84 3.80
CA PHE A 8 6.83 -1.43 3.66
C PHE A 8 6.89 -0.75 5.02
N ILE A 9 7.71 0.31 5.10
CA ILE A 9 7.57 1.37 6.08
C ILE A 9 7.51 2.69 5.33
N VAL A 10 6.47 3.47 5.61
CA VAL A 10 6.15 4.71 4.89
C VAL A 10 6.39 5.89 5.83
N ASP A 11 7.05 6.93 5.32
CA ASP A 11 7.29 8.16 6.09
C ASP A 11 6.01 8.92 6.43
N ASN A 12 6.11 9.89 7.33
CA ASN A 12 4.98 10.66 7.83
C ASN A 12 4.25 11.49 6.75
N MET A 13 4.92 11.86 5.65
CA MET A 13 4.38 12.65 4.54
C MET A 13 3.44 11.85 3.62
N LEU A 14 3.48 10.52 3.71
CA LEU A 14 2.82 9.61 2.77
C LEU A 14 1.71 8.78 3.44
N GLY A 15 1.04 9.35 4.44
CA GLY A 15 -0.01 8.66 5.19
C GLY A 15 -1.13 8.08 4.33
N SER A 16 -1.56 8.78 3.27
CA SER A 16 -2.55 8.25 2.32
C SER A 16 -2.05 7.02 1.57
N LEU A 17 -0.79 7.02 1.14
CA LEU A 17 -0.16 5.91 0.43
C LEU A 17 -0.06 4.66 1.31
N SER A 18 0.21 4.83 2.61
CA SER A 18 0.23 3.70 3.56
C SER A 18 -1.10 2.95 3.57
N ARG A 19 -2.23 3.67 3.48
CA ARG A 19 -3.57 3.07 3.42
C ARG A 19 -3.76 2.26 2.15
N TRP A 20 -3.28 2.75 1.01
CA TRP A 20 -3.39 2.04 -0.26
C TRP A 20 -2.61 0.73 -0.25
N LEU A 21 -1.37 0.75 0.22
CA LEU A 21 -0.56 -0.47 0.32
C LEU A 21 -1.21 -1.52 1.26
N ARG A 22 -1.82 -1.08 2.36
CA ARG A 22 -2.59 -1.94 3.27
C ARG A 22 -3.83 -2.53 2.62
N ILE A 23 -4.62 -1.72 1.89
CA ILE A 23 -5.80 -2.17 1.15
C ILE A 23 -5.40 -3.25 0.14
N LEU A 24 -4.27 -3.07 -0.54
CA LEU A 24 -3.72 -4.04 -1.48
C LEU A 24 -3.21 -5.34 -0.81
N GLY A 25 -3.07 -5.36 0.51
CA GLY A 25 -2.68 -6.53 1.30
C GLY A 25 -1.24 -6.52 1.84
N TYR A 26 -0.45 -5.50 1.52
CA TYR A 26 0.94 -5.43 1.93
C TYR A 26 1.10 -4.87 3.34
N ASP A 27 1.92 -5.54 4.13
CA ASP A 27 2.27 -5.12 5.48
C ASP A 27 3.00 -3.77 5.44
N THR A 28 2.33 -2.72 5.88
CA THR A 28 2.81 -1.35 5.75
C THR A 28 2.76 -0.63 7.10
N VAL A 29 3.93 -0.47 7.70
CA VAL A 29 4.11 0.33 8.91
C VAL A 29 4.08 1.81 8.54
N TYR A 30 3.33 2.59 9.31
CA TYR A 30 3.27 4.03 9.21
C TYR A 30 2.91 4.58 10.58
N HIS A 31 3.60 5.63 11.00
CA HIS A 31 3.25 6.42 12.16
C HIS A 31 3.66 7.87 11.91
N LYS A 32 2.77 8.81 12.21
CA LYS A 32 2.98 10.24 11.95
C LYS A 32 4.19 10.83 12.69
N ASP A 33 4.49 10.29 13.87
CA ASP A 33 5.52 10.81 14.78
C ASP A 33 6.83 10.00 14.74
N PHE A 34 7.04 9.15 13.72
CA PHE A 34 8.32 8.45 13.61
C PHE A 34 9.43 9.39 13.17
N GLU A 35 10.50 9.40 13.96
CA GLU A 35 11.77 9.98 13.57
C GLU A 35 12.52 9.05 12.61
N ASP A 36 13.40 9.63 11.80
CA ASP A 36 14.16 8.91 10.77
C ASP A 36 14.92 7.70 11.29
N TRP A 37 15.56 7.81 12.46
CA TRP A 37 16.32 6.70 13.04
C TRP A 37 15.42 5.50 13.35
N LYS A 38 14.16 5.75 13.75
CA LYS A 38 13.21 4.68 14.05
C LYS A 38 12.73 4.00 12.78
N ILE A 39 12.52 4.77 11.70
CA ILE A 39 12.20 4.23 10.37
C ILE A 39 13.33 3.32 9.88
N LEU A 40 14.58 3.79 9.97
CA LEU A 40 15.76 3.02 9.58
C LEU A 40 15.89 1.73 10.40
N GLN A 41 15.72 1.81 11.72
CA GLN A 41 15.77 0.66 12.63
C GLN A 41 14.72 -0.40 12.23
N ILE A 42 13.45 -0.02 12.12
CA ILE A 42 12.37 -0.97 11.79
C ILE A 42 12.57 -1.57 10.40
N ALA A 43 13.04 -0.77 9.43
CA ALA A 43 13.32 -1.27 8.09
C ALA A 43 14.42 -2.32 8.07
N GLU A 44 15.47 -2.13 8.86
CA GLU A 44 16.58 -3.07 9.03
C GLU A 44 16.13 -4.36 9.71
N GLU A 45 15.48 -4.24 10.88
CA GLU A 45 15.03 -5.38 11.69
C GLU A 45 14.00 -6.26 10.97
N GLU A 46 13.10 -5.65 10.20
CA GLU A 46 11.98 -6.34 9.56
C GLU A 46 12.12 -6.49 8.04
N ASN A 47 13.28 -6.13 7.48
CA ASN A 47 13.58 -6.18 6.03
C ASN A 47 12.52 -5.48 5.16
N ARG A 48 12.12 -4.26 5.56
CA ARG A 48 11.08 -3.48 4.89
C ARG A 48 11.67 -2.53 3.85
N TYR A 49 10.93 -2.30 2.76
CA TYR A 49 11.19 -1.17 1.87
C TYR A 49 10.81 0.13 2.58
N ILE A 50 11.75 1.06 2.69
CA ILE A 50 11.47 2.43 3.12
C ILE A 50 10.90 3.19 1.92
N VAL A 51 9.68 3.70 2.04
CA VAL A 51 9.05 4.55 1.02
C VAL A 51 8.97 5.98 1.55
N THR A 52 9.63 6.91 0.87
CA THR A 52 9.79 8.27 1.39
C THR A 52 9.86 9.34 0.30
N ARG A 53 9.48 10.58 0.64
CA ARG A 53 9.81 11.79 -0.15
C ARG A 53 10.96 12.59 0.45
N ASP A 54 11.53 12.15 1.56
CA ASP A 54 12.69 12.78 2.17
C ASP A 54 13.97 12.21 1.54
N ARG A 55 14.66 13.06 0.77
CA ARG A 55 15.91 12.71 0.09
C ARG A 55 17.03 12.36 1.09
N GLY A 56 17.05 12.99 2.26
CA GLY A 56 18.03 12.73 3.32
C GLY A 56 17.80 11.39 4.01
N LEU A 57 16.54 11.02 4.30
CA LEU A 57 16.18 9.69 4.78
C LEU A 57 16.52 8.61 3.74
N HIS A 58 16.15 8.82 2.48
CA HIS A 58 16.49 7.91 1.39
C HIS A 58 17.99 7.67 1.28
N ARG A 59 18.80 8.75 1.27
CA ARG A 59 20.27 8.64 1.21
C ARG A 59 20.85 7.90 2.42
N ARG A 60 20.36 8.18 3.63
CA ARG A 60 20.80 7.47 4.86
C ARG A 60 20.47 5.98 4.81
N ALA A 61 19.29 5.62 4.28
CA ALA A 61 18.91 4.23 4.09
C ALA A 61 19.85 3.51 3.12
N LEU A 62 20.11 4.10 1.95
CA LEU A 62 21.03 3.52 0.95
C LEU A 62 22.46 3.37 1.49
N ASN A 63 22.96 4.37 2.21
CA ASN A 63 24.29 4.29 2.84
C ASN A 63 24.40 3.15 3.88
N LYS A 64 23.28 2.72 4.45
CA LYS A 64 23.19 1.57 5.37
C LYS A 64 22.92 0.25 4.65
N GLY A 65 22.83 0.23 3.32
CA GLY A 65 22.47 -0.96 2.53
C GLY A 65 20.99 -1.35 2.64
N LEU A 66 20.13 -0.46 3.13
CA LEU A 66 18.70 -0.71 3.27
C LEU A 66 17.96 -0.46 1.95
N LYS A 67 16.85 -1.17 1.77
CA LYS A 67 15.94 -0.98 0.64
C LYS A 67 15.18 0.33 0.82
N SER A 68 15.29 1.23 -0.15
CA SER A 68 14.56 2.50 -0.12
C SER A 68 14.09 2.95 -1.50
N ILE A 69 12.87 3.48 -1.54
CA ILE A 69 12.20 4.02 -2.73
C ILE A 69 11.90 5.49 -2.46
N TYR A 70 12.53 6.35 -3.24
CA TYR A 70 12.30 7.79 -3.21
C TYR A 70 11.19 8.16 -4.19
N LEU A 71 10.17 8.88 -3.72
CA LEU A 71 9.03 9.31 -4.53
C LEU A 71 9.11 10.82 -4.83
N TRP A 72 9.58 11.18 -6.01
CA TRP A 72 9.64 12.59 -6.43
C TRP A 72 8.31 13.10 -7.00
N MET A 73 7.51 12.23 -7.61
CA MET A 73 6.22 12.56 -8.22
C MET A 73 5.10 12.79 -7.19
N ASP A 74 4.05 13.49 -7.63
CA ASP A 74 2.88 13.84 -6.80
C ASP A 74 1.68 12.91 -6.99
N GLU A 75 1.43 12.43 -8.21
CA GLU A 75 0.25 11.61 -8.50
C GLU A 75 0.32 10.24 -7.81
N LEU A 76 -0.78 9.85 -7.18
CA LEU A 76 -0.89 8.58 -6.46
C LEU A 76 -0.68 7.38 -7.39
N GLU A 77 -1.28 7.42 -8.56
CA GLU A 77 -1.22 6.40 -9.59
C GLU A 77 0.22 6.18 -10.07
N GLU A 78 0.99 7.27 -10.20
CA GLU A 78 2.41 7.21 -10.54
C GLU A 78 3.23 6.62 -9.42
N ARG A 79 2.98 7.02 -8.17
CA ARG A 79 3.66 6.44 -7.00
C ARG A 79 3.41 4.95 -6.87
N LEU A 80 2.16 4.51 -7.02
CA LEU A 80 1.79 3.09 -6.95
C LEU A 80 2.43 2.29 -8.10
N SER A 81 2.39 2.83 -9.32
CA SER A 81 3.09 2.25 -10.48
C SER A 81 4.59 2.11 -10.21
N PHE A 82 5.23 3.16 -9.71
CA PHE A 82 6.66 3.19 -9.43
C PHE A 82 7.06 2.20 -8.32
N ILE A 83 6.27 2.10 -7.25
CA ILE A 83 6.49 1.10 -6.20
C ILE A 83 6.33 -0.32 -6.77
N ALA A 84 5.29 -0.57 -7.56
CA ALA A 84 5.06 -1.87 -8.19
C ALA A 84 6.19 -2.26 -9.15
N LEU A 85 6.73 -1.31 -9.89
CA LEU A 85 7.89 -1.53 -10.76
C LEU A 85 9.13 -1.95 -9.96
N ASN A 86 9.41 -1.26 -8.86
CA ASN A 86 10.63 -1.46 -8.07
C ASN A 86 10.56 -2.61 -7.05
N THR A 87 9.36 -3.12 -6.75
CA THR A 87 9.15 -4.19 -5.76
C THR A 87 8.45 -5.43 -6.30
N GLY A 88 7.86 -5.33 -7.49
CA GLY A 88 7.07 -6.39 -8.11
C GLY A 88 5.65 -6.54 -7.56
N ILE A 89 5.22 -5.73 -6.59
CA ILE A 89 3.88 -5.87 -6.00
C ILE A 89 2.76 -5.83 -7.07
N LYS A 90 1.71 -6.59 -6.84
CA LYS A 90 0.48 -6.54 -7.65
C LYS A 90 -0.36 -5.33 -7.24
N LEU A 91 -0.79 -4.56 -8.24
CA LEU A 91 -1.73 -3.45 -8.07
C LEU A 91 -3.18 -3.94 -8.21
N SER A 92 -3.55 -4.90 -7.37
CA SER A 92 -4.90 -5.47 -7.28
C SER A 92 -5.16 -5.84 -5.82
N VAL A 93 -6.38 -5.66 -5.34
CA VAL A 93 -6.73 -6.04 -3.98
C VAL A 93 -6.95 -7.55 -3.91
N ASP A 94 -6.26 -8.19 -2.98
CA ASP A 94 -6.57 -9.55 -2.55
C ASP A 94 -7.41 -9.49 -1.27
N PHE A 95 -8.71 -9.75 -1.39
CA PHE A 95 -9.63 -9.72 -0.25
C PHE A 95 -9.36 -10.78 0.82
N ASN A 96 -8.54 -11.81 0.54
CA ASN A 96 -8.15 -12.79 1.54
C ASN A 96 -6.95 -12.32 2.37
N ASN A 97 -6.17 -11.37 1.85
CA ASN A 97 -4.92 -10.89 2.46
C ASN A 97 -4.91 -9.38 2.74
N THR A 98 -6.01 -8.69 2.47
CA THR A 98 -6.15 -7.24 2.69
C THR A 98 -5.99 -6.88 4.17
N ARG A 99 -5.48 -5.68 4.43
CA ARG A 99 -5.19 -5.18 5.78
C ARG A 99 -6.00 -3.95 6.10
N CYS A 100 -6.25 -3.76 7.39
CA CYS A 100 -6.93 -2.58 7.92
C CYS A 100 -6.18 -1.32 7.47
N PRO A 101 -6.83 -0.40 6.75
CA PRO A 101 -6.19 0.85 6.31
C PRO A 101 -5.71 1.72 7.48
N GLU A 102 -6.34 1.58 8.66
CA GLU A 102 -6.00 2.38 9.84
C GLU A 102 -4.79 1.85 10.59
N ASP A 103 -4.74 0.54 10.82
CA ASP A 103 -3.82 -0.05 11.80
C ASP A 103 -2.97 -1.22 11.26
N ASN A 104 -3.06 -1.52 9.96
CA ASN A 104 -2.29 -2.56 9.25
C ASN A 104 -2.61 -4.02 9.64
N THR A 105 -3.56 -4.26 10.56
CA THR A 105 -3.96 -5.61 10.98
C THR A 105 -4.64 -6.35 9.81
N PRO A 106 -4.29 -7.61 9.53
CA PRO A 106 -5.01 -8.43 8.55
C PRO A 106 -6.51 -8.44 8.83
N LEU A 107 -7.32 -8.18 7.80
CA LEU A 107 -8.77 -8.23 7.93
C LEU A 107 -9.25 -9.67 7.86
N ARG A 108 -10.25 -10.01 8.67
CA ARG A 108 -10.92 -11.31 8.60
C ARG A 108 -12.26 -11.16 7.89
N LYS A 109 -12.59 -12.10 7.01
CA LYS A 109 -13.96 -12.21 6.47
C LYS A 109 -14.90 -12.59 7.60
N VAL A 110 -16.04 -11.92 7.70
CA VAL A 110 -17.06 -12.17 8.73
C VAL A 110 -18.42 -12.40 8.10
N SER A 111 -19.25 -13.20 8.76
CA SER A 111 -20.62 -13.41 8.31
C SER A 111 -21.42 -12.12 8.47
N ARG A 112 -22.40 -11.96 7.58
CA ARG A 112 -23.35 -10.85 7.65
C ARG A 112 -24.03 -10.76 9.02
N GLN A 113 -24.44 -11.89 9.60
CA GLN A 113 -25.08 -11.93 10.91
C GLN A 113 -24.22 -11.29 12.02
N ASN A 114 -22.88 -11.44 11.96
CA ASN A 114 -21.96 -10.89 12.96
C ASN A 114 -21.81 -9.36 12.89
N VAL A 115 -22.31 -8.72 11.82
CA VAL A 115 -22.16 -7.26 11.61
C VAL A 115 -23.49 -6.49 11.65
N LYS A 116 -24.62 -7.15 11.87
CA LYS A 116 -25.97 -6.57 11.77
C LYS A 116 -26.16 -5.22 12.44
N ASP A 117 -25.68 -5.09 13.67
CA ASP A 117 -25.84 -3.87 14.49
C ASP A 117 -24.57 -3.01 14.52
N ARG A 118 -23.58 -3.34 13.67
CA ARG A 118 -22.27 -2.67 13.60
C ARG A 118 -22.04 -1.91 12.29
N VAL A 119 -22.96 -2.04 11.35
CA VAL A 119 -22.97 -1.28 10.10
C VAL A 119 -24.34 -0.61 9.91
N PRO A 120 -24.43 0.49 9.15
CA PRO A 120 -25.71 1.11 8.85
C PRO A 120 -26.69 0.12 8.20
N GLU A 121 -27.97 0.18 8.54
CA GLU A 121 -28.99 -0.76 8.07
C GLU A 121 -29.03 -0.89 6.53
N LYS A 122 -28.85 0.24 5.82
CA LYS A 122 -28.77 0.26 4.36
C LYS A 122 -27.58 -0.53 3.82
N VAL A 123 -26.44 -0.49 4.50
CA VAL A 123 -25.25 -1.28 4.14
C VAL A 123 -25.53 -2.76 4.39
N TYR A 124 -26.09 -3.09 5.55
CA TYR A 124 -26.48 -4.45 5.90
C TYR A 124 -27.43 -5.06 4.87
N LYS A 125 -28.37 -4.29 4.32
CA LYS A 125 -29.34 -4.75 3.31
C LYS A 125 -28.74 -4.95 1.92
N LEU A 126 -27.70 -4.19 1.56
CA LEU A 126 -27.17 -4.12 0.20
C LEU A 126 -25.91 -4.97 -0.05
N HIS A 127 -25.28 -5.48 1.00
CA HIS A 127 -23.99 -6.17 0.91
C HIS A 127 -24.04 -7.51 1.67
N GLU A 128 -23.41 -8.53 1.08
CA GLU A 128 -23.31 -9.87 1.67
C GLU A 128 -21.91 -10.14 2.26
N ASP A 129 -20.86 -9.59 1.63
CA ASP A 129 -19.49 -9.77 2.08
C ASP A 129 -19.03 -8.64 2.99
N PHE A 130 -18.49 -9.03 4.15
CA PHE A 130 -17.94 -8.13 5.15
C PHE A 130 -16.58 -8.59 5.62
N TRP A 131 -15.75 -7.62 5.97
CA TRP A 131 -14.45 -7.82 6.58
C TRP A 131 -14.35 -7.01 7.85
N GLU A 132 -13.69 -7.55 8.86
CA GLU A 132 -13.52 -6.89 10.14
C GLU A 132 -12.04 -6.82 10.52
N CYS A 133 -11.62 -5.69 11.07
CA CYS A 133 -10.35 -5.60 11.76
C CYS A 133 -10.52 -6.11 13.21
N PRO A 134 -9.83 -7.20 13.63
CA PRO A 134 -9.95 -7.69 15.00
C PRO A 134 -9.31 -6.77 16.05
N ARG A 135 -8.51 -5.77 15.62
CA ARG A 135 -7.82 -4.83 16.51
C ARG A 135 -8.66 -3.58 16.80
N CYS A 136 -9.07 -2.85 15.77
CA CYS A 136 -9.87 -1.63 15.95
C CYS A 136 -11.39 -1.83 15.85
N GLY A 137 -11.85 -3.03 15.47
CA GLY A 137 -13.27 -3.36 15.36
C GLY A 137 -14.00 -2.71 14.17
N LYS A 138 -13.30 -2.00 13.26
CA LYS A 138 -13.91 -1.46 12.06
C LYS A 138 -14.37 -2.57 11.12
N VAL A 139 -15.53 -2.37 10.50
CA VAL A 139 -16.12 -3.25 9.49
C VAL A 139 -16.04 -2.60 8.11
N TYR A 140 -15.66 -3.38 7.11
CA TYR A 140 -15.44 -2.97 5.73
C TYR A 140 -16.30 -3.82 4.78
N TRP A 141 -16.70 -3.22 3.65
CA TRP A 141 -17.48 -3.85 2.59
C TRP A 141 -17.20 -3.19 1.24
N ILE A 142 -17.57 -3.87 0.15
CA ILE A 142 -17.41 -3.37 -1.22
C ILE A 142 -18.55 -2.39 -1.54
N GLY A 143 -18.37 -1.13 -1.14
CA GLY A 143 -19.33 -0.05 -1.36
C GLY A 143 -19.01 0.83 -2.58
N ARG A 144 -19.67 2.00 -2.70
CA ARG A 144 -19.42 2.97 -3.78
C ARG A 144 -17.95 3.41 -3.89
N HIS A 145 -17.27 3.51 -2.75
CA HIS A 145 -15.84 3.85 -2.67
C HIS A 145 -14.95 2.85 -3.44
N TRP A 146 -15.41 1.60 -3.59
CA TRP A 146 -14.69 0.58 -4.35
C TRP A 146 -14.45 0.95 -5.81
N ARG A 147 -15.43 1.61 -6.46
CA ARG A 147 -15.26 2.03 -7.86
C ARG A 147 -14.12 3.02 -8.05
N MET A 148 -13.90 3.88 -7.05
CA MET A 148 -12.77 4.80 -7.06
C MET A 148 -11.45 4.06 -6.84
N ILE A 149 -11.42 3.09 -5.93
CA ILE A 149 -10.25 2.22 -5.72
C ILE A 149 -9.86 1.53 -7.03
N GLU A 150 -10.79 0.85 -7.69
CA GLU A 150 -10.53 0.17 -8.95
C GLU A 150 -10.07 1.13 -10.06
N LYS A 151 -10.66 2.32 -10.16
CA LYS A 151 -10.23 3.33 -11.15
C LYS A 151 -8.79 3.78 -10.95
N VAL A 152 -8.38 4.05 -9.71
CA VAL A 152 -6.99 4.43 -9.39
C VAL A 152 -6.04 3.28 -9.73
N LEU A 153 -6.39 2.04 -9.34
CA LEU A 153 -5.55 0.87 -9.63
C LEU A 153 -5.47 0.56 -11.12
N GLU A 154 -6.54 0.75 -11.88
CA GLU A 154 -6.54 0.60 -13.34
C GLU A 154 -5.56 1.60 -13.99
N THR A 155 -5.63 2.88 -13.61
CA THR A 155 -4.71 3.90 -14.12
C THR A 155 -3.27 3.60 -13.72
N ALA A 156 -3.03 3.19 -12.47
CA ALA A 156 -1.69 2.83 -11.99
C ALA A 156 -1.13 1.61 -12.76
N ARG A 157 -1.95 0.60 -13.08
CA ARG A 157 -1.57 -0.54 -13.91
C ARG A 157 -1.20 -0.12 -15.34
N LYS A 158 -1.96 0.80 -15.96
CA LYS A 158 -1.62 1.33 -17.30
C LYS A 158 -0.26 2.03 -17.28
N LYS A 159 -0.04 2.93 -16.33
CA LYS A 159 1.26 3.60 -16.14
C LYS A 159 2.41 2.61 -15.89
N LEU A 160 2.17 1.52 -15.16
CA LEU A 160 3.17 0.47 -14.92
C LEU A 160 3.58 -0.23 -16.23
N GLU A 161 2.62 -0.59 -17.08
CA GLU A 161 2.91 -1.21 -18.37
C GLU A 161 3.63 -0.24 -19.32
N GLU A 162 3.21 1.03 -19.36
CA GLU A 162 3.90 2.09 -20.11
C GLU A 162 5.36 2.23 -19.67
N ASN A 163 5.62 2.30 -18.37
CA ASN A 163 6.98 2.37 -17.82
C ASN A 163 7.81 1.14 -18.20
N ARG A 164 7.25 -0.06 -18.10
CA ARG A 164 7.93 -1.30 -18.53
C ARG A 164 8.31 -1.28 -20.01
N VAL A 165 7.44 -0.74 -20.87
CA VAL A 165 7.74 -0.56 -22.30
C VAL A 165 8.84 0.47 -22.51
N ASN A 166 8.80 1.59 -21.80
CA ASN A 166 9.80 2.65 -21.89
C ASN A 166 11.20 2.17 -21.47
N ILE A 167 11.28 1.35 -20.41
CA ILE A 167 12.53 0.69 -19.98
C ILE A 167 13.09 -0.22 -21.08
N LYS A 168 12.24 -1.07 -21.67
CA LYS A 168 12.65 -1.97 -22.76
C LYS A 168 13.16 -1.21 -23.99
N LYS A 169 12.65 0.01 -24.21
CA LYS A 169 13.07 0.90 -25.29
C LYS A 169 14.29 1.77 -24.93
N GLY A 170 14.80 1.70 -23.69
CA GLY A 170 15.89 2.53 -23.21
C GLY A 170 15.54 4.01 -23.05
N ILE A 171 14.25 4.34 -22.91
CA ILE A 171 13.78 5.73 -22.76
C ILE A 171 13.98 6.23 -21.33
N ILE A 172 13.84 5.34 -20.34
CA ILE A 172 14.08 5.60 -18.91
C ILE A 172 14.92 4.47 -18.32
N ASP A 173 15.54 4.70 -17.17
CA ASP A 173 16.42 3.72 -16.53
C ASP A 173 15.66 2.50 -15.99
N ALA A 174 16.39 1.45 -15.57
CA ALA A 174 15.80 0.21 -15.07
C ALA A 174 14.95 0.39 -13.78
N THR A 175 15.14 1.48 -13.05
CA THR A 175 14.35 1.81 -11.85
C THR A 175 13.07 2.58 -12.21
N GLY A 176 12.95 3.07 -13.45
CA GLY A 176 11.90 3.95 -13.92
C GLY A 176 12.13 5.41 -13.54
N SER A 177 13.34 5.77 -13.10
CA SER A 177 13.74 7.15 -12.83
C SER A 177 14.15 7.84 -14.14
N PRO A 178 13.88 9.16 -14.30
CA PRO A 178 14.37 9.93 -15.44
C PRO A 178 15.89 10.02 -15.50
#